data_AF-A0A9E5II87-F1
#
_entry.id   AF-A0A9E5II87-F1
#
_cell.length_a   1.000
_cell.length_b   1.000
_cell.length_c   1.000
_cell.angle_alpha   90.00
_cell.angle_beta   90.00
_cell.angle_gamma   90.00
#
_symmetry.space_group_name_H-M   'P 1'
#
loop_
_entity.id
_entity.type
_entity.pdbx_description
1 polymer ?
#
loop_
_entity_poly.entity_id
_entity_poly.type
_entity_poly.pdbx_seq_one_letter_code
_entity_poly.pdbx_strand_id
1 'polypeptide(L)'
;MKPTVLLAETRTPDGARLTLHEHDGSFCIRLDGQDLMHSVTSASEILLGELAGEPLAAHPAGRVLIGGLGLGYTLKAVLAKAGPKAVVEVGELMSEVVEWNRTHMAALNGKLLADPRVQVRLGDVVTTIARARPASYDAILLDVDNGPVPMVRAGNVRLYGPTGLATLKSRLRPGGRLAIWSAAPDHTFEARLRTAGFTAKAVPARLFATAKRSAYVIYVGDKPA
;
A
#
# COMPACT_ATOMS: atom_id res chain seq x y z
N MET A 1 29.83 -14.94 6.20
CA MET A 1 28.54 -14.22 6.34
C MET A 1 28.69 -12.92 5.57
N LYS A 2 27.86 -12.64 4.55
CA LYS A 2 27.96 -11.36 3.84
C LYS A 2 27.55 -10.24 4.79
N PRO A 3 28.22 -9.07 4.78
CA PRO A 3 27.83 -7.97 5.65
C PRO A 3 26.49 -7.37 5.20
N THR A 4 25.72 -6.83 6.14
CA THR A 4 24.62 -5.92 5.80
C THR A 4 25.20 -4.57 5.39
N VAL A 5 24.87 -4.09 4.20
CA VAL A 5 25.36 -2.83 3.64
C VAL A 5 24.28 -1.77 3.75
N LEU A 6 24.63 -0.58 4.26
CA LEU A 6 23.76 0.61 4.17
C LEU A 6 23.86 1.17 2.74
N LEU A 7 22.75 1.16 2.01
CA LEU A 7 22.71 1.66 0.63
C LEU A 7 22.34 3.15 0.57
N ALA A 8 21.40 3.59 1.40
CA ALA A 8 20.92 4.96 1.41
C ALA A 8 20.27 5.34 2.74
N GLU A 9 20.18 6.65 3.00
CA GLU A 9 19.61 7.22 4.22
C GLU A 9 18.88 8.53 3.91
N THR A 10 17.80 8.80 4.65
CA THR A 10 17.12 10.10 4.70
C THR A 10 16.44 10.28 6.07
N ARG A 11 15.64 11.34 6.23
CA ARG A 11 14.79 11.57 7.39
C ARG A 11 13.33 11.66 7.00
N THR A 12 12.46 11.07 7.81
CA THR A 12 11.02 11.25 7.68
C THR A 12 10.63 12.70 8.03
N PRO A 13 9.41 13.15 7.67
CA PRO A 13 8.96 14.51 7.98
C PRO A 13 8.96 14.87 9.48
N ASP A 14 8.81 13.87 10.37
CA ASP A 14 8.90 13.99 11.82
C ASP A 14 10.34 13.84 12.37
N GLY A 15 11.33 13.70 11.48
CA GLY A 15 12.76 13.74 11.82
C GLY A 15 13.41 12.39 12.12
N ALA A 16 12.63 11.30 12.18
CA ALA A 16 13.13 9.95 12.39
C ALA A 16 14.03 9.51 11.23
N ARG A 17 15.07 8.72 11.54
CA ARG A 17 16.08 8.27 10.58
C ARG A 17 15.53 7.10 9.77
N LEU A 18 15.46 7.25 8.45
CA LEU A 18 15.03 6.20 7.54
C LEU A 18 16.23 5.70 6.73
N THR A 19 16.48 4.40 6.74
CA THR A 19 17.64 3.80 6.05
C THR A 19 17.23 2.63 5.18
N LEU A 20 17.91 2.47 4.05
CA LEU A 20 17.80 1.29 3.19
C LEU A 20 19.07 0.45 3.31
N HIS A 21 18.90 -0.83 3.60
CA HIS A 21 19.96 -1.81 3.71
C HIS A 21 19.81 -2.93 2.70
N GLU A 22 20.93 -3.54 2.32
CA GLU A 22 21.00 -4.78 1.56
C GLU A 22 21.80 -5.84 2.30
N HIS A 23 21.34 -7.09 2.20
CA HIS A 23 22.03 -8.26 2.71
C HIS A 23 21.69 -9.48 1.86
N ASP A 24 22.69 -10.00 1.13
CA ASP A 24 22.58 -11.20 0.32
C ASP A 24 21.41 -11.18 -0.68
N GLY A 25 21.24 -10.05 -1.37
CA GLY A 25 20.18 -9.79 -2.34
C GLY A 25 18.82 -9.42 -1.73
N SER A 26 18.70 -9.44 -0.39
CA SER A 26 17.51 -8.98 0.32
C SER A 26 17.63 -7.51 0.72
N PHE A 27 16.51 -6.81 0.73
CA PHE A 27 16.43 -5.39 1.04
C PHE A 27 15.61 -5.15 2.30
N CYS A 28 16.03 -4.19 3.12
CA CYS A 28 15.32 -3.80 4.33
C CYS A 28 15.29 -2.28 4.45
N ILE A 29 14.10 -1.73 4.71
CA ILE A 29 13.96 -0.34 5.16
C ILE A 29 13.85 -0.35 6.69
N ARG A 30 14.61 0.50 7.35
CA ARG A 30 14.62 0.65 8.81
C ARG A 30 14.27 2.07 9.23
N LEU A 31 13.50 2.19 10.32
CA LEU A 31 13.17 3.45 10.99
C LEU A 31 13.84 3.48 12.35
N ASP A 32 14.71 4.46 12.59
CA ASP A 32 15.54 4.58 13.80
C ASP A 32 16.29 3.27 14.17
N GLY A 33 16.74 2.56 13.14
CA GLY A 33 17.47 1.31 13.26
C GLY A 33 16.61 0.06 13.46
N GLN A 34 15.30 0.20 13.62
CA GLN A 34 14.35 -0.92 13.69
C GLN A 34 13.84 -1.30 12.30
N ASP A 35 13.75 -2.60 12.02
CA ASP A 35 13.22 -3.11 10.76
C ASP A 35 11.75 -2.67 10.58
N LEU A 36 11.49 -1.91 9.51
CA LEU A 36 10.14 -1.46 9.15
C LEU A 36 9.50 -2.40 8.12
N MET A 37 10.26 -2.78 7.09
CA MET A 37 9.84 -3.74 6.06
C MET A 37 11.05 -4.47 5.45
N HIS A 38 10.83 -5.72 5.04
CA HIS A 38 11.88 -6.58 4.51
C HIS A 38 11.41 -7.34 3.26
N SER A 39 12.27 -7.45 2.25
CA SER A 39 11.90 -8.06 0.96
C SER A 39 11.58 -9.56 1.04
N VAL A 40 12.06 -10.24 2.07
CA VAL A 40 11.74 -11.67 2.33
C VAL A 40 10.38 -11.86 3.01
N THR A 41 9.79 -10.79 3.55
CA THR A 41 8.51 -10.80 4.26
C THR A 41 7.46 -9.99 3.52
N SER A 42 7.30 -10.25 2.21
CA SER A 42 6.46 -9.44 1.31
C SER A 42 5.10 -10.04 0.99
N ALA A 43 4.72 -11.15 1.65
CA ALA A 43 3.53 -11.91 1.27
C ALA A 43 2.24 -11.14 1.52
N SER A 44 2.20 -10.25 2.51
CA SER A 44 1.02 -9.44 2.79
C SER A 44 0.81 -8.30 1.80
N GLU A 45 1.88 -7.71 1.31
CA GLU A 45 1.92 -6.62 0.34
C GLU A 45 1.54 -7.15 -1.05
N ILE A 46 2.01 -8.36 -1.39
CA ILE A 46 1.56 -9.09 -2.57
C ILE A 46 0.05 -9.36 -2.48
N LEU A 47 -0.42 -9.94 -1.36
CA LEU A 47 -1.85 -10.22 -1.17
C LEU A 47 -2.72 -8.97 -1.23
N LEU A 48 -2.25 -7.85 -0.66
CA LEU A 48 -2.92 -6.55 -0.74
C LEU A 48 -3.12 -6.14 -2.20
N GLY A 49 -2.04 -6.16 -3.00
CA GLY A 49 -2.09 -5.80 -4.41
C GLY A 49 -2.95 -6.77 -5.23
N GLU A 50 -2.93 -8.06 -4.91
CA GLU A 50 -3.75 -9.07 -5.56
C GLU A 50 -5.25 -8.83 -5.32
N LEU A 51 -5.66 -8.70 -4.06
CA LEU A 51 -7.06 -8.50 -3.67
C LEU A 51 -7.63 -7.21 -4.27
N ALA A 52 -6.84 -6.14 -4.28
CA ALA A 52 -7.28 -4.87 -4.82
C ALA A 52 -7.23 -4.79 -6.35
N GLY A 53 -6.41 -5.62 -7.00
CA GLY A 53 -6.35 -5.72 -8.45
C GLY A 53 -7.49 -6.53 -9.07
N GLU A 54 -8.23 -7.34 -8.28
CA GLU A 54 -9.33 -8.16 -8.79
C GLU A 54 -10.39 -7.38 -9.62
N PRO A 55 -10.87 -6.20 -9.18
CA PRO A 55 -11.84 -5.42 -9.97
C PRO A 55 -11.30 -4.88 -11.30
N LEU A 56 -9.98 -4.78 -11.44
CA LEU A 56 -9.32 -4.28 -12.66
C LEU A 56 -9.36 -5.28 -13.80
N ALA A 57 -9.47 -6.57 -13.50
CA ALA A 57 -9.55 -7.60 -14.53
C ALA A 57 -10.77 -7.39 -15.46
N ALA A 58 -11.84 -6.82 -14.93
CA ALA A 58 -13.04 -6.45 -15.69
C ALA A 58 -12.95 -5.07 -16.37
N HIS A 59 -11.92 -4.27 -16.07
CA HIS A 59 -11.77 -2.88 -16.54
C HIS A 59 -10.38 -2.64 -17.14
N PRO A 60 -10.22 -2.87 -18.47
CA PRO A 60 -8.91 -2.72 -19.14
C PRO A 60 -8.28 -1.32 -19.03
N ALA A 61 -9.09 -0.30 -18.75
CA ALA A 61 -8.69 1.10 -18.50
C ALA A 61 -8.98 1.53 -17.04
N GLY A 62 -8.96 0.58 -16.11
CA GLY A 62 -9.22 0.82 -14.69
C GLY A 62 -8.20 1.76 -14.05
N ARG A 63 -8.62 2.49 -13.02
CA ARG A 63 -7.80 3.44 -12.28
C ARG A 63 -7.65 2.99 -10.83
N VAL A 64 -6.41 2.93 -10.36
CA VAL A 64 -6.06 2.51 -9.00
C VAL A 64 -5.27 3.61 -8.31
N LEU A 65 -5.52 3.78 -7.02
CA LEU A 65 -4.63 4.52 -6.14
C LEU A 65 -3.98 3.56 -5.14
N ILE A 66 -2.65 3.59 -5.04
CA ILE A 66 -1.87 2.93 -3.99
C ILE A 66 -1.30 4.03 -3.10
N GLY A 67 -1.64 4.02 -1.82
CA GLY A 67 -0.99 4.83 -0.80
C GLY A 67 0.20 4.09 -0.22
N GLY A 68 1.39 4.66 -0.40
CA GLY A 68 2.67 4.06 0.00
C GLY A 68 3.30 3.26 -1.15
N LEU A 69 4.60 3.48 -1.39
CA LEU A 69 5.37 2.69 -2.36
C LEU A 69 6.11 1.53 -1.68
N GLY A 70 6.72 1.78 -0.52
CA GLY A 70 7.52 0.80 0.22
C GLY A 70 8.60 0.16 -0.66
N LEU A 71 8.72 -1.17 -0.57
CA LEU A 71 9.62 -1.97 -1.42
C LEU A 71 9.02 -2.28 -2.82
N GLY A 72 7.83 -1.78 -3.16
CA GLY A 72 7.22 -1.93 -4.49
C GLY A 72 6.43 -3.21 -4.75
N TYR A 73 6.30 -4.11 -3.77
CA TYR A 73 5.59 -5.39 -3.95
C TYR A 73 4.09 -5.21 -4.23
N THR A 74 3.43 -4.31 -3.50
CA THR A 74 2.01 -3.97 -3.73
C THR A 74 1.80 -3.47 -5.16
N LEU A 75 2.65 -2.55 -5.63
CA LEU A 75 2.61 -2.04 -7.01
C LEU A 75 2.83 -3.16 -8.04
N LYS A 76 3.83 -4.02 -7.82
CA LYS A 76 4.13 -5.15 -8.71
C LYS A 76 2.92 -6.10 -8.84
N ALA A 77 2.26 -6.42 -7.73
CA ALA A 77 1.07 -7.27 -7.71
C ALA A 77 -0.13 -6.62 -8.41
N VAL A 78 -0.36 -5.31 -8.21
CA VAL A 78 -1.41 -4.57 -8.95
C VAL A 78 -1.16 -4.57 -10.45
N LEU A 79 0.07 -4.29 -10.89
CA LEU A 79 0.43 -4.24 -12.31
C LEU A 79 0.27 -5.58 -13.03
N ALA A 80 0.41 -6.71 -12.31
CA ALA A 80 0.17 -8.05 -12.84
C ALA A 80 -1.31 -8.32 -13.16
N LYS A 81 -2.25 -7.59 -12.52
CA LYS A 81 -3.70 -7.69 -12.76
C LYS A 81 -4.25 -6.54 -13.61
N ALA A 82 -3.50 -5.44 -13.72
CA ALA A 82 -3.93 -4.25 -14.43
C ALA A 82 -3.90 -4.45 -15.96
N GLY A 83 -4.94 -3.98 -16.66
CA GLY A 83 -4.97 -3.95 -18.12
C GLY A 83 -3.91 -3.01 -18.73
N PRO A 84 -3.64 -3.11 -20.04
CA PRO A 84 -2.62 -2.31 -20.71
C PRO A 84 -2.92 -0.81 -20.74
N LYS A 85 -4.20 -0.41 -20.53
CA LYS A 85 -4.64 0.99 -20.49
C LYS A 85 -4.95 1.48 -19.07
N ALA A 86 -4.64 0.67 -18.06
CA ALA A 86 -4.90 1.03 -16.68
C ALA A 86 -4.00 2.19 -16.25
N VAL A 87 -4.45 2.92 -15.24
CA VAL A 87 -3.67 3.96 -14.57
C VAL A 87 -3.48 3.56 -13.11
N VAL A 88 -2.24 3.32 -12.71
CA VAL A 88 -1.87 2.98 -11.34
C VAL A 88 -1.15 4.18 -10.72
N GLU A 89 -1.87 4.94 -9.91
CA GLU A 89 -1.31 6.08 -9.19
C GLU A 89 -0.70 5.60 -7.88
N VAL A 90 0.54 6.01 -7.58
CA VAL A 90 1.22 5.70 -6.33
C VAL A 90 1.46 7.01 -5.57
N GLY A 91 0.73 7.21 -4.47
CA GLY A 91 0.95 8.31 -3.55
C GLY A 91 2.08 7.96 -2.59
N GLU A 92 3.25 8.55 -2.77
CA GLU A 92 4.41 8.35 -1.92
C GLU A 92 4.83 9.67 -1.28
N LEU A 93 5.02 9.67 0.04
CA LEU A 93 5.34 10.87 0.79
C LEU A 93 6.80 11.29 0.59
N MET A 94 7.70 10.32 0.46
CA MET A 94 9.15 10.53 0.48
C MET A 94 9.74 10.33 -0.92
N SER A 95 10.30 11.39 -1.48
CA SER A 95 10.96 11.34 -2.80
C SER A 95 12.11 10.34 -2.87
N GLU A 96 12.77 10.13 -1.75
CA GLU A 96 13.91 9.25 -1.57
C GLU A 96 13.48 7.78 -1.67
N VAL A 97 12.32 7.40 -1.14
CA VAL A 97 11.79 6.04 -1.31
C VAL A 97 11.51 5.74 -2.78
N VAL A 98 11.05 6.74 -3.54
CA VAL A 98 10.89 6.63 -5.00
C VAL A 98 12.24 6.46 -5.69
N GLU A 99 13.23 7.29 -5.35
CA GLU A 99 14.57 7.19 -5.93
C GLU A 99 15.27 5.87 -5.60
N TRP A 100 15.12 5.37 -4.37
CA TRP A 100 15.63 4.07 -3.97
C TRP A 100 15.03 2.94 -4.80
N ASN A 101 13.74 3.03 -5.12
CA ASN A 101 13.06 2.06 -5.99
C ASN A 101 13.59 2.10 -7.43
N ARG A 102 13.98 3.29 -7.93
CA ARG A 102 14.54 3.47 -9.27
C ARG A 102 16.00 3.04 -9.38
N THR A 103 16.76 3.18 -8.31
CA THR A 103 18.22 3.00 -8.29
C THR A 103 18.62 1.75 -7.49
N HIS A 104 18.70 1.85 -6.17
CA HIS A 104 19.20 0.80 -5.27
C HIS A 104 18.43 -0.52 -5.37
N MET A 105 17.11 -0.45 -5.56
CA MET A 105 16.24 -1.63 -5.66
C MET A 105 15.99 -2.06 -7.11
N ALA A 106 16.78 -1.61 -8.08
CA ALA A 106 16.63 -2.05 -9.48
C ALA A 106 16.80 -3.58 -9.63
N ALA A 107 17.62 -4.23 -8.81
CA ALA A 107 17.72 -5.69 -8.77
C ALA A 107 16.43 -6.37 -8.28
N LEU A 108 15.68 -5.70 -7.40
CA LEU A 108 14.42 -6.19 -6.84
C LEU A 108 13.22 -5.89 -7.75
N ASN A 109 13.18 -4.69 -8.32
CA ASN A 109 12.00 -4.13 -9.00
C ASN A 109 12.19 -3.95 -10.51
N GLY A 110 13.40 -4.10 -11.04
CA GLY A 110 13.68 -3.85 -12.45
C GLY A 110 13.22 -2.45 -12.85
N LYS A 111 12.37 -2.38 -13.87
CA LYS A 111 11.80 -1.13 -14.40
C LYS A 111 10.40 -0.83 -13.88
N LEU A 112 10.04 -1.29 -12.68
CA LEU A 112 8.68 -1.18 -12.10
C LEU A 112 8.09 0.25 -12.20
N LEU A 113 8.88 1.26 -11.82
CA LEU A 113 8.44 2.66 -11.85
C LEU A 113 8.53 3.33 -13.23
N ALA A 114 9.07 2.62 -14.23
CA ALA A 114 9.09 3.07 -15.62
C ALA A 114 7.99 2.41 -16.46
N ASP A 115 7.12 1.57 -15.86
CA ASP A 115 5.93 1.06 -16.53
C ASP A 115 5.00 2.25 -16.91
N PRO A 116 4.57 2.36 -18.18
CA PRO A 116 3.80 3.51 -18.65
C PRO A 116 2.43 3.67 -17.97
N ARG A 117 1.94 2.64 -17.27
CA ARG A 117 0.70 2.69 -16.48
C ARG A 117 0.90 3.38 -15.13
N VAL A 118 2.14 3.51 -14.66
CA VAL A 118 2.46 3.99 -13.32
C VAL A 118 2.59 5.51 -13.29
N GLN A 119 1.90 6.15 -12.34
CA GLN A 119 2.02 7.58 -12.08
C GLN A 119 2.37 7.80 -10.60
N VAL A 120 3.63 8.15 -10.33
CA VAL A 120 4.05 8.50 -8.98
C VAL A 120 3.59 9.93 -8.64
N ARG A 121 2.88 10.07 -7.53
CA ARG A 121 2.41 11.34 -6.96
C ARG A 121 3.14 11.56 -5.64
N LEU A 122 4.09 12.50 -5.64
CA LEU A 122 4.77 12.87 -4.40
C LEU A 122 3.84 13.67 -3.49
N GLY A 123 3.72 13.24 -2.24
CA GLY A 123 2.96 13.92 -1.19
C GLY A 123 2.06 13.00 -0.36
N ASP A 124 1.34 13.61 0.57
CA ASP A 124 0.40 12.90 1.46
C ASP A 124 -0.75 12.26 0.65
N VAL A 125 -0.89 10.94 0.75
CA VAL A 125 -1.99 10.20 0.08
C VAL A 125 -3.36 10.70 0.55
N VAL A 126 -3.49 11.14 1.79
CA VAL A 126 -4.78 11.66 2.29
C VAL A 126 -5.18 12.92 1.53
N THR A 127 -4.21 13.79 1.22
CA THR A 127 -4.42 14.98 0.39
C THR A 127 -4.77 14.58 -1.05
N THR A 128 -4.12 13.54 -1.58
CA THR A 128 -4.43 12.98 -2.90
C THR A 128 -5.89 12.48 -2.97
N ILE A 129 -6.33 11.72 -1.97
CA ILE A 129 -7.71 11.22 -1.86
C ILE A 129 -8.71 12.36 -1.73
N ALA A 130 -8.42 13.37 -0.90
CA ALA A 130 -9.29 14.51 -0.69
C ALA A 130 -9.53 15.30 -2.00
N ARG A 131 -8.48 15.48 -2.81
CA ARG A 131 -8.53 16.21 -4.09
C ARG A 131 -9.03 15.38 -5.27
N ALA A 132 -9.08 14.06 -5.15
CA ALA A 132 -9.56 13.19 -6.21
C ALA A 132 -11.02 13.47 -6.56
N ARG A 133 -11.38 13.27 -7.82
CA ARG A 133 -12.77 13.39 -8.28
C ARG A 133 -13.62 12.27 -7.66
N PRO A 134 -14.90 12.51 -7.35
CA PRO A 134 -15.82 11.43 -7.00
C PRO A 134 -15.87 10.34 -8.07
N ALA A 135 -16.09 9.09 -7.65
CA ALA A 135 -16.23 7.93 -8.55
C ALA A 135 -15.14 7.82 -9.63
N SER A 136 -13.88 8.06 -9.26
CA SER A 136 -12.76 8.07 -10.19
C SER A 136 -11.85 6.84 -10.09
N TYR A 137 -11.86 6.11 -8.98
CA TYR A 137 -11.05 4.91 -8.78
C TYR A 137 -11.87 3.64 -8.80
N ASP A 138 -11.36 2.61 -9.45
CA ASP A 138 -11.86 1.24 -9.40
C ASP A 138 -11.33 0.52 -8.14
N ALA A 139 -10.13 0.89 -7.68
CA ALA A 139 -9.62 0.46 -6.38
C ALA A 139 -8.76 1.54 -5.68
N ILE A 140 -8.81 1.54 -4.35
CA ILE A 140 -7.90 2.31 -3.48
C ILE A 140 -7.26 1.34 -2.50
N LEU A 141 -5.93 1.33 -2.44
CA LEU A 141 -5.10 0.52 -1.55
C LEU A 141 -4.38 1.45 -0.57
N LEU A 142 -4.35 1.11 0.70
CA LEU A 142 -3.61 1.87 1.71
C LEU A 142 -2.62 0.96 2.45
N ASP A 143 -1.34 1.28 2.25
CA ASP A 143 -0.16 0.64 2.84
C ASP A 143 0.81 1.73 3.30
N VAL A 144 0.32 2.61 4.18
CA VAL A 144 1.00 3.86 4.57
C VAL A 144 1.52 3.88 6.02
N ASP A 145 1.05 2.94 6.84
CA ASP A 145 1.39 2.80 8.26
C ASP A 145 0.96 1.43 8.79
N ASN A 146 0.84 1.31 10.11
CA ASN A 146 0.40 0.09 10.79
C ASN A 146 -1.10 -0.26 10.55
N GLY A 147 -1.80 0.47 9.68
CA GLY A 147 -3.23 0.34 9.46
C GLY A 147 -4.04 0.96 10.60
N PRO A 148 -5.29 0.51 10.83
CA PRO A 148 -6.21 1.10 11.82
C PRO A 148 -5.86 0.82 13.29
N VAL A 149 -4.72 0.17 13.57
CA VAL A 149 -4.31 -0.21 14.93
C VAL A 149 -3.81 0.99 15.74
N PRO A 150 -3.71 0.90 17.08
CA PRO A 150 -3.32 2.03 17.94
C PRO A 150 -1.96 2.70 17.63
N MET A 151 -1.07 2.02 16.91
CA MET A 151 0.25 2.53 16.47
C MET A 151 0.22 3.20 15.09
N VAL A 152 -0.95 3.63 14.62
CA VAL A 152 -1.14 4.42 13.41
C VAL A 152 -0.46 5.79 13.54
N ARG A 153 0.08 6.33 12.44
CA ARG A 153 0.62 7.70 12.46
C ARG A 153 -0.53 8.68 12.72
N ALA A 154 -0.32 9.67 13.60
CA ALA A 154 -1.36 10.63 14.00
C ALA A 154 -2.06 11.30 12.80
N GLY A 155 -1.31 11.57 11.73
CA GLY A 155 -1.85 12.12 10.49
C GLY A 155 -2.84 11.19 9.77
N ASN A 156 -2.66 9.87 9.86
CA ASN A 156 -3.42 8.88 9.10
C ASN A 156 -4.65 8.36 9.85
N VAL A 157 -4.76 8.58 11.16
CA VAL A 157 -5.95 8.25 11.98
C VAL A 157 -7.24 8.69 11.30
N ARG A 158 -7.21 9.88 10.66
CA ARG A 158 -8.35 10.48 9.97
C ARG A 158 -8.87 9.65 8.79
N LEU A 159 -8.04 8.83 8.15
CA LEU A 159 -8.44 7.92 7.06
C LEU A 159 -9.38 6.83 7.55
N TYR A 160 -9.11 6.30 8.74
CA TYR A 160 -9.79 5.11 9.28
C TYR A 160 -11.03 5.45 10.13
N GLY A 161 -11.29 6.74 10.33
CA GLY A 161 -12.51 7.25 10.97
C GLY A 161 -13.69 7.39 10.01
N PRO A 162 -14.91 7.69 10.51
CA PRO A 162 -16.13 7.77 9.70
C PRO A 162 -16.01 8.72 8.50
N THR A 163 -15.45 9.92 8.70
CA THR A 163 -15.27 10.92 7.63
C THR A 163 -14.26 10.48 6.57
N GLY A 164 -13.17 9.82 6.98
CA GLY A 164 -12.17 9.27 6.08
C GLY A 164 -12.75 8.16 5.22
N LEU A 165 -13.46 7.21 5.82
CA LEU A 165 -14.14 6.12 5.11
C LEU A 165 -15.22 6.64 4.15
N ALA A 166 -16.00 7.65 4.55
CA ALA A 166 -16.96 8.30 3.66
C ALA A 166 -16.27 8.96 2.45
N THR A 167 -15.13 9.62 2.69
CA THR A 167 -14.32 10.23 1.62
C THR A 167 -13.82 9.15 0.66
N LEU A 168 -13.17 8.10 1.17
CA LEU A 168 -12.68 6.95 0.37
C LEU A 168 -13.80 6.34 -0.48
N LYS A 169 -14.96 6.06 0.14
CA LYS A 169 -16.13 5.52 -0.56
C LYS A 169 -16.64 6.45 -1.67
N SER A 170 -16.59 7.76 -1.46
CA SER A 170 -17.00 8.73 -2.48
C SER A 170 -16.07 8.76 -3.69
N ARG A 171 -14.79 8.44 -3.52
CA ARG A 171 -13.79 8.40 -4.59
C ARG A 171 -13.83 7.10 -5.40
N LEU A 172 -14.31 6.02 -4.80
CA LEU A 172 -14.55 4.76 -5.48
C LEU A 172 -15.75 4.85 -6.43
N ARG A 173 -15.60 4.24 -7.61
CA ARG A 173 -16.71 3.94 -8.51
C ARG A 173 -17.71 2.99 -7.85
N PRO A 174 -18.98 2.96 -8.29
CA PRO A 174 -19.87 1.87 -7.92
C PRO A 174 -19.23 0.52 -8.29
N GLY A 175 -19.28 -0.45 -7.38
CA GLY A 175 -18.54 -1.71 -7.51
C GLY A 175 -17.02 -1.63 -7.24
N GLY A 176 -16.50 -0.46 -6.89
CA GLY A 176 -15.07 -0.26 -6.59
C GLY A 176 -14.65 -0.81 -5.22
N ARG A 177 -13.35 -1.08 -5.06
CA ARG A 177 -12.80 -1.74 -3.86
C ARG A 177 -11.87 -0.84 -3.05
N LEU A 178 -12.05 -0.86 -1.73
CA LEU A 178 -11.08 -0.40 -0.75
C LEU A 178 -10.31 -1.61 -0.20
N ALA A 179 -8.98 -1.53 -0.16
CA ALA A 179 -8.13 -2.52 0.50
C ALA A 179 -7.14 -1.83 1.44
N ILE A 180 -7.04 -2.27 2.69
CA ILE A 180 -6.21 -1.63 3.72
C ILE A 180 -5.37 -2.69 4.39
N TRP A 181 -4.06 -2.50 4.41
CA TRP A 181 -3.15 -3.33 5.18
C TRP A 181 -3.22 -2.97 6.68
N SER A 182 -3.11 -3.98 7.54
CA SER A 182 -3.13 -3.81 8.99
C SER A 182 -2.13 -4.72 9.67
N ALA A 183 -1.35 -4.14 10.59
CA ALA A 183 -0.33 -4.86 11.36
C ALA A 183 -0.93 -5.91 12.31
N ALA A 184 -2.21 -5.79 12.67
CA ALA A 184 -2.93 -6.75 13.51
C ALA A 184 -4.45 -6.73 13.19
N PRO A 185 -5.20 -7.75 13.64
CA PRO A 185 -6.66 -7.72 13.59
C PRO A 185 -7.25 -6.60 14.48
N ASP A 186 -8.17 -5.85 13.90
CA ASP A 186 -9.10 -4.91 14.53
C ASP A 186 -10.55 -5.21 14.10
N HIS A 187 -11.31 -5.89 14.95
CA HIS A 187 -12.72 -6.20 14.68
C HIS A 187 -13.62 -4.96 14.67
N THR A 188 -13.24 -3.91 15.39
CA THR A 188 -14.01 -2.66 15.42
C THR A 188 -13.91 -1.92 14.10
N PHE A 189 -12.74 -1.99 13.44
CA PHE A 189 -12.55 -1.42 12.12
C PHE A 189 -13.36 -2.15 11.04
N GLU A 190 -13.42 -3.48 11.10
CA GLU A 190 -14.26 -4.26 10.19
C GLU A 190 -15.74 -3.87 10.30
N ALA A 191 -16.25 -3.72 11.52
CA ALA A 191 -17.60 -3.23 11.77
C ALA A 191 -17.78 -1.80 11.24
N ARG A 192 -16.79 -0.92 11.42
CA ARG A 192 -16.82 0.46 10.92
C ARG A 192 -16.90 0.55 9.40
N LEU A 193 -16.19 -0.34 8.68
CA LEU A 193 -16.32 -0.45 7.22
C LEU A 193 -17.75 -0.80 6.81
N ARG A 194 -18.40 -1.73 7.51
CA ARG A 194 -19.81 -2.07 7.28
C ARG A 194 -20.73 -0.90 7.57
N THR A 195 -20.52 -0.18 8.67
CA THR A 195 -21.29 1.04 9.01
C THR A 195 -21.11 2.14 7.96
N ALA A 196 -19.93 2.27 7.36
CA ALA A 196 -19.69 3.15 6.21
C ALA A 196 -20.37 2.66 4.91
N GLY A 197 -21.01 1.48 4.94
CA GLY A 197 -21.79 0.88 3.86
C GLY A 197 -20.93 0.18 2.81
N PHE A 198 -19.78 -0.38 3.20
CA PHE A 198 -19.05 -1.36 2.41
C PHE A 198 -19.53 -2.78 2.72
N THR A 199 -19.48 -3.67 1.74
CA THR A 199 -19.45 -5.11 2.01
C THR A 199 -18.03 -5.46 2.44
N ALA A 200 -17.82 -5.63 3.75
CA ALA A 200 -16.49 -5.74 4.35
C ALA A 200 -16.11 -7.16 4.78
N LYS A 201 -14.83 -7.51 4.60
CA LYS A 201 -14.21 -8.75 5.09
C LYS A 201 -12.78 -8.49 5.56
N ALA A 202 -12.34 -9.22 6.58
CA ALA A 202 -10.95 -9.31 7.00
C ALA A 202 -10.30 -10.55 6.36
N VAL A 203 -9.18 -10.37 5.66
CA VAL A 203 -8.43 -11.45 5.02
C VAL A 203 -7.11 -11.63 5.75
N PRO A 204 -6.88 -12.75 6.45
CA PRO A 204 -5.61 -13.00 7.13
C PRO A 204 -4.44 -13.07 6.15
N ALA A 205 -3.36 -12.35 6.46
CA ALA A 205 -2.16 -12.26 5.63
C ALA A 205 -0.93 -12.81 6.33
N ARG A 206 -0.14 -13.59 5.60
CA ARG A 206 1.08 -14.23 6.08
C ARG A 206 2.28 -13.29 5.98
N LEU A 207 3.27 -13.50 6.83
CA LEU A 207 4.55 -12.77 6.80
C LEU A 207 5.36 -13.14 5.53
N PHE A 208 5.44 -14.43 5.22
CA PHE A 208 6.06 -14.99 4.02
C PHE A 208 5.21 -16.18 3.53
N ALA A 209 5.40 -16.59 2.26
CA ALA A 209 4.49 -17.53 1.58
C ALA A 209 4.27 -18.86 2.33
N THR A 210 5.33 -19.41 2.92
CA THR A 210 5.34 -20.70 3.65
C THR A 210 4.98 -20.58 5.13
N ALA A 211 4.67 -19.39 5.64
CA ALA A 211 4.36 -19.20 7.06
C ALA A 211 3.09 -19.97 7.46
N LYS A 212 3.14 -20.66 8.61
CA LYS A 212 2.01 -21.44 9.15
C LYS A 212 0.91 -20.57 9.77
N ARG A 213 1.22 -19.32 10.14
CA ARG A 213 0.31 -18.38 10.78
C ARG A 213 0.29 -17.06 10.03
N SER A 214 -0.86 -16.41 10.04
CA SER A 214 -1.01 -15.04 9.56
C SER A 214 -0.62 -14.08 10.69
N ALA A 215 0.19 -13.07 10.35
CA ALA A 215 0.62 -12.03 11.27
C ALA A 215 -0.13 -10.71 11.02
N TYR A 216 -0.63 -10.52 9.79
CA TYR A 216 -1.24 -9.30 9.31
C TYR A 216 -2.67 -9.56 8.84
N VAL A 217 -3.41 -8.50 8.55
CA VAL A 217 -4.77 -8.57 8.01
C VAL A 217 -4.92 -7.56 6.89
N ILE A 218 -5.54 -7.98 5.78
CA ILE A 218 -6.03 -7.06 4.75
C ILE A 218 -7.53 -6.88 4.95
N TYR A 219 -7.96 -5.65 5.24
CA TYR A 219 -9.36 -5.29 5.23
C TYR A 219 -9.80 -4.95 3.81
N VAL A 220 -10.78 -5.69 3.31
CA VAL A 220 -11.39 -5.45 2.00
C VAL A 220 -12.80 -4.91 2.21
N GLY A 221 -13.11 -3.78 1.58
CA GLY A 221 -14.44 -3.20 1.55
C GLY A 221 -14.88 -2.94 0.12
N ASP A 222 -15.90 -3.67 -0.34
CA ASP A 222 -16.50 -3.48 -1.65
C ASP A 222 -17.62 -2.45 -1.57
N LYS A 223 -17.57 -1.42 -2.42
CA LYS A 223 -18.64 -0.44 -2.57
C LYS A 223 -19.76 -1.08 -3.40
N PRO A 224 -21.01 -1.09 -2.92
CA PRO A 224 -22.14 -1.55 -3.73
C PRO A 224 -22.22 -0.83 -5.09
N ALA A 225 -22.72 -1.54 -6.10
CA ALA A 225 -22.98 -0.99 -7.43
C ALA A 225 -24.10 0.06 -7.42
#